data_AF-M1PNY0-F1
#
_entry.id   AF-M1PNY0-F1
#
_cell.length_a   1.000
_cell.length_b   1.000
_cell.length_c   1.000
_cell.angle_alpha   90.00
_cell.angle_beta   90.00
_cell.angle_gamma   90.00
#
_symmetry.space_group_name_H-M   'P 1'
#
loop_
_entity.id
_entity.type
_entity.pdbx_description
1 polymer ?
#
loop_
_entity_poly.entity_id
_entity_poly.type
_entity_poly.pdbx_seq_one_letter_code
_entity_poly.pdbx_strand_id
1 'polypeptide(L)'
;MIAVGIVFIYLAVTKDYEPLLLVPIGFGVIVGNIPPIQGMPLSVYAEGSVFYYLYLGVMKGIYPPLIFLGIGAMTDFSTMLSNPKLILLGAAAQIGVFLTFIGSLYLGFSPEQAGAIGIIGGADGPTAIFLSSMLAPELLGPIAIAAYSYMALVPVIQPPIMYLLTSKKERVIHMKPPRQVSKKEKIIFPIVAFLICALIAPGSMTLLGMLFFGNLLKESMVTERLANTARNSLIDIVTILLGFSVGASTQAQTFLTSQSILIFVLGAGSFVIATMGGILFAKFMNLFLKEKINPLLGAAGVSAVPDSARVVHAVGLKEDPSNFLLMHAMAPNVAGVIGSAIAAGVLWSALGTF
;
A
#
# COMPACT_ATOMS: atom_id res chain seq x y z
N MET A 1 -12.44 18.81 -11.71
CA MET A 1 -11.28 17.89 -11.77
C MET A 1 -9.97 18.58 -12.10
N ILE A 2 -9.86 19.43 -13.13
CA ILE A 2 -8.60 20.15 -13.43
C ILE A 2 -8.04 20.86 -12.18
N ALA A 3 -8.87 21.61 -11.44
CA ALA A 3 -8.46 22.23 -10.18
C ALA A 3 -7.95 21.22 -9.13
N VAL A 4 -8.54 20.03 -9.05
CA VAL A 4 -8.10 18.95 -8.15
C VAL A 4 -6.71 18.44 -8.57
N GLY A 5 -6.49 18.23 -9.87
CA GLY A 5 -5.16 17.87 -10.39
C GLY A 5 -4.08 18.91 -10.07
N ILE A 6 -4.42 20.20 -10.17
CA ILE A 6 -3.53 21.31 -9.77
C ILE A 6 -3.25 21.27 -8.26
N VAL A 7 -4.26 21.01 -7.42
CA VAL A 7 -4.09 20.86 -5.98
C VAL A 7 -3.18 19.67 -5.64
N PHE A 8 -3.32 18.54 -6.33
CA PHE A 8 -2.44 17.38 -6.15
C PHE A 8 -0.99 17.71 -6.48
N ILE A 9 -0.75 18.38 -7.61
CA ILE A 9 0.60 18.85 -7.97
C ILE A 9 1.13 19.84 -6.92
N TYR A 10 0.29 20.76 -6.42
CA TYR A 10 0.68 21.69 -5.37
C TYR A 10 1.09 20.97 -4.08
N LEU A 11 0.30 20.01 -3.61
CA LEU A 11 0.61 19.22 -2.41
C LEU A 11 1.90 18.43 -2.60
N ALA A 12 2.08 17.81 -3.77
CA ALA A 12 3.27 17.05 -4.10
C ALA A 12 4.54 17.91 -4.10
N VAL A 13 4.50 19.07 -4.77
CA VAL A 13 5.67 19.94 -4.98
C VAL A 13 5.99 20.80 -3.76
N THR A 14 4.98 21.32 -3.06
CA THR A 14 5.19 22.27 -1.96
C THR A 14 5.18 21.65 -0.57
N LYS A 15 4.49 20.51 -0.40
CA LYS A 15 4.39 19.80 0.88
C LYS A 15 5.17 18.49 0.90
N ASP A 16 5.78 18.10 -0.23
CA ASP A 16 6.53 16.86 -0.39
C ASP A 16 5.67 15.61 -0.12
N TYR A 17 4.38 15.68 -0.46
CA TYR A 17 3.42 14.61 -0.25
C TYR A 17 3.48 13.62 -1.41
N GLU A 18 4.18 12.50 -1.21
CA GLU A 18 4.35 11.40 -2.17
C GLU A 18 4.60 11.89 -3.61
N PRO A 19 5.63 12.73 -3.84
CA PRO A 19 5.80 13.44 -5.10
C PRO A 19 6.00 12.50 -6.31
N LEU A 20 6.62 11.34 -6.09
CA LEU A 20 6.87 10.34 -7.14
C LEU A 20 5.57 9.81 -7.77
N LEU A 21 4.47 9.83 -7.02
CA LEU A 21 3.16 9.35 -7.47
C LEU A 21 2.18 10.49 -7.71
N LEU A 22 2.12 11.45 -6.79
CA LEU A 22 1.11 12.49 -6.78
C LEU A 22 1.33 13.52 -7.91
N VAL A 23 2.57 13.74 -8.37
CA VAL A 23 2.85 14.58 -9.55
C VAL A 23 2.34 13.92 -10.84
N PRO A 24 2.73 12.67 -11.20
CA PRO A 24 2.16 11.99 -12.37
C PRO A 24 0.63 11.87 -12.32
N ILE A 25 0.05 11.53 -11.16
CA ILE A 25 -1.40 11.44 -10.98
C ILE A 25 -2.05 12.80 -11.20
N GLY A 26 -1.57 13.85 -10.54
CA GLY A 26 -2.14 15.20 -10.66
C GLY A 26 -2.08 15.72 -12.09
N PHE A 27 -0.99 15.48 -12.80
CA PHE A 27 -0.87 15.83 -14.22
C PHE A 27 -1.81 14.99 -15.10
N GLY A 28 -1.90 13.69 -14.84
CA GLY A 28 -2.86 12.81 -15.49
C GLY A 28 -4.30 13.28 -15.31
N VAL A 29 -4.69 13.70 -14.10
CA VAL A 29 -6.03 14.27 -13.80
C VAL A 29 -6.30 15.48 -14.68
N ILE A 30 -5.31 16.37 -14.87
CA ILE A 30 -5.46 17.53 -15.75
C ILE A 30 -5.69 17.07 -17.19
N VAL A 31 -4.82 16.21 -17.71
CA VAL A 31 -4.88 15.71 -19.11
C VAL A 31 -6.18 14.98 -19.39
N GLY A 32 -6.59 14.06 -18.51
CA GLY A 32 -7.81 13.27 -18.67
C GLY A 32 -9.11 14.10 -18.63
N ASN A 33 -9.04 15.34 -18.16
CA ASN A 33 -10.19 16.24 -18.04
C ASN A 33 -10.13 17.45 -19.00
N ILE A 34 -9.19 17.48 -19.95
CA ILE A 34 -9.25 18.42 -21.07
C ILE A 34 -10.40 18.00 -22.00
N PRO A 35 -11.31 18.92 -22.39
CA PRO A 35 -12.40 18.58 -23.31
C PRO A 35 -11.88 17.97 -24.62
N PRO A 36 -12.36 16.79 -25.02
CA PRO A 36 -11.89 16.15 -26.23
C PRO A 36 -12.37 16.90 -27.48
N ILE A 37 -11.57 16.86 -28.54
CA ILE A 37 -11.97 17.31 -29.87
C ILE A 37 -12.66 16.13 -30.57
N GLN A 38 -13.87 16.35 -31.11
CA GLN A 38 -14.63 15.31 -31.81
C GLN A 38 -13.82 14.69 -32.95
N GLY A 39 -13.83 13.37 -33.03
CA GLY A 39 -13.09 12.60 -34.05
C GLY A 39 -11.63 12.29 -33.72
N MET A 40 -11.06 12.82 -32.62
CA MET A 40 -9.72 12.48 -32.17
C MET A 40 -9.77 11.55 -30.93
N PRO A 41 -9.26 10.30 -31.02
CA PRO A 41 -9.20 9.41 -29.88
C PRO A 41 -8.07 9.85 -28.93
N LEU A 42 -8.40 10.73 -27.97
CA LEU A 42 -7.43 11.32 -27.04
C LEU A 42 -7.62 10.88 -25.59
N SER A 43 -8.65 10.09 -25.27
CA SER A 43 -8.92 9.67 -23.88
C SER A 43 -8.31 8.31 -23.56
N VAL A 44 -8.20 7.97 -22.28
CA VAL A 44 -7.81 6.62 -21.82
C VAL A 44 -8.88 5.55 -22.11
N TYR A 45 -10.08 5.97 -22.52
CA TYR A 45 -11.21 5.08 -22.83
C TYR A 45 -11.48 4.99 -24.34
N ALA A 46 -10.77 5.75 -25.17
CA ALA A 46 -10.93 5.75 -26.62
C ALA A 46 -9.94 4.78 -27.27
N GLU A 47 -10.45 3.69 -27.85
CA GLU A 47 -9.62 2.77 -28.64
C GLU A 47 -8.91 3.52 -29.78
N GLY A 48 -7.61 3.26 -29.94
CA GLY A 48 -6.73 3.98 -30.87
C GLY A 48 -5.97 5.16 -30.26
N SER A 49 -6.32 5.59 -29.04
CA SER A 49 -5.55 6.55 -28.26
C SER A 49 -4.27 5.92 -27.69
N VAL A 50 -3.15 6.65 -27.71
CA VAL A 50 -1.93 6.24 -26.97
C VAL A 50 -2.24 6.06 -25.48
N PHE A 51 -3.09 6.93 -24.91
CA PHE A 51 -3.44 6.86 -23.49
C PHE A 51 -4.29 5.63 -23.18
N TYR A 52 -5.09 5.13 -24.13
CA TYR A 52 -5.79 3.85 -23.98
C TYR A 52 -4.80 2.69 -23.84
N TYR A 53 -3.78 2.62 -24.70
CA TYR A 53 -2.78 1.54 -24.63
C TYR A 53 -1.94 1.58 -23.34
N LEU A 54 -1.61 2.77 -22.84
CA LEU A 54 -0.97 2.90 -21.53
C LEU A 54 -1.92 2.47 -20.40
N TYR A 55 -3.18 2.86 -20.47
CA TYR A 55 -4.19 2.47 -19.48
C TYR A 55 -4.50 0.97 -19.48
N LEU A 56 -4.27 0.24 -20.58
CA LEU A 56 -4.34 -1.23 -20.58
C LEU A 56 -3.38 -1.86 -19.56
N GLY A 57 -2.23 -1.24 -19.29
CA GLY A 57 -1.31 -1.73 -18.25
C GLY A 57 -1.90 -1.63 -16.84
N VAL A 58 -2.81 -0.69 -16.60
CA VAL A 58 -3.59 -0.56 -15.36
C VAL A 58 -4.74 -1.56 -15.36
N MET A 59 -5.57 -1.54 -16.40
CA MET A 59 -6.78 -2.37 -16.51
C MET A 59 -6.49 -3.87 -16.56
N LYS A 60 -5.34 -4.27 -17.11
CA LYS A 60 -4.90 -5.67 -17.14
C LYS A 60 -4.02 -6.04 -15.95
N GLY A 61 -3.83 -5.14 -14.99
CA GLY A 61 -3.04 -5.41 -13.79
C GLY A 61 -1.56 -5.70 -14.06
N ILE A 62 -0.96 -5.11 -15.10
CA ILE A 62 0.43 -5.35 -15.48
C ILE A 62 1.39 -4.51 -14.63
N TYR A 63 1.05 -3.23 -14.40
CA TYR A 63 1.92 -2.32 -13.66
C TYR A 63 2.07 -2.66 -12.17
N PRO A 64 1.02 -3.04 -11.43
CA PRO A 64 1.17 -3.31 -10.00
C PRO A 64 2.17 -4.44 -9.65
N PRO A 65 2.15 -5.62 -10.32
CA PRO A 65 3.17 -6.65 -10.12
C PRO A 65 4.60 -6.16 -10.43
N LEU A 66 4.79 -5.30 -11.44
CA LEU A 66 6.10 -4.74 -11.76
C LEU A 66 6.58 -3.73 -10.70
N ILE A 67 5.67 -2.97 -10.10
CA ILE A 67 6.00 -2.13 -8.93
C ILE A 67 6.41 -3.02 -7.75
N PHE A 68 5.67 -4.11 -7.50
CA PHE A 68 5.98 -5.08 -6.46
C PHE A 68 7.37 -5.71 -6.63
N LEU A 69 7.81 -5.96 -7.87
CA LEU A 69 9.18 -6.38 -8.17
C LEU A 69 10.22 -5.36 -7.68
N GLY A 70 10.01 -4.08 -7.97
CA GLY A 70 10.88 -3.00 -7.51
C GLY A 70 10.88 -2.87 -5.97
N ILE A 71 9.70 -2.88 -5.35
CA ILE A 71 9.55 -2.85 -3.89
C ILE A 71 10.30 -4.04 -3.25
N GLY A 72 10.16 -5.23 -3.81
CA GLY A 72 10.86 -6.43 -3.36
C GLY A 72 12.38 -6.28 -3.41
N ALA A 73 12.89 -5.67 -4.49
CA ALA A 73 14.31 -5.39 -4.68
C ALA A 73 14.85 -4.26 -3.79
N MET A 74 14.00 -3.39 -3.23
CA MET A 74 14.37 -2.40 -2.22
C MET A 74 14.30 -2.94 -0.80
N THR A 75 13.30 -3.77 -0.52
CA THR A 75 12.92 -4.17 0.84
C THR A 75 14.02 -4.98 1.54
N ASP A 76 14.32 -4.61 2.79
CA ASP A 76 15.17 -5.41 3.68
C ASP A 76 14.31 -6.19 4.68
N PHE A 77 14.26 -7.51 4.51
CA PHE A 77 13.54 -8.41 5.40
C PHE A 77 14.31 -8.80 6.66
N SER A 78 15.55 -8.32 6.85
CA SER A 78 16.38 -8.66 8.00
C SER A 78 15.69 -8.30 9.32
N THR A 79 15.02 -7.16 9.38
CA THR A 79 14.32 -6.70 10.58
C THR A 79 13.13 -7.60 10.90
N MET A 80 12.38 -8.03 9.89
CA MET A 80 11.27 -8.95 10.03
C MET A 80 11.74 -10.36 10.45
N LEU A 81 12.80 -10.87 9.83
CA LEU A 81 13.42 -12.15 10.18
C LEU A 81 14.01 -12.12 11.60
N SER A 82 14.57 -10.98 12.01
CA SER A 82 15.19 -10.84 13.33
C SER A 82 14.18 -10.95 14.48
N ASN A 83 12.95 -10.47 14.27
CA ASN A 83 11.87 -10.55 15.25
C ASN A 83 10.53 -10.90 14.56
N PRO A 84 10.28 -12.19 14.29
CA PRO A 84 9.10 -12.64 13.55
C PRO A 84 7.76 -12.30 14.23
N LYS A 85 7.76 -12.03 15.54
CA LYS A 85 6.56 -11.62 16.28
C LYS A 85 5.95 -10.33 15.72
N LEU A 86 6.78 -9.45 15.17
CA LEU A 86 6.34 -8.18 14.58
C LEU A 86 5.52 -8.38 13.30
N ILE A 87 5.61 -9.55 12.64
CA ILE A 87 4.78 -9.90 11.48
C ILE A 87 3.30 -9.87 11.86
N LEU A 88 2.98 -10.29 13.09
CA LEU A 88 1.59 -10.32 13.57
C LEU A 88 0.96 -8.93 13.66
N LEU A 89 1.76 -7.87 13.83
CA LEU A 89 1.25 -6.50 13.83
C LEU A 89 0.82 -6.08 12.41
N GLY A 90 1.57 -6.49 11.39
CA GLY A 90 1.19 -6.29 9.98
C GLY A 90 -0.07 -7.06 9.61
N ALA A 91 -0.22 -8.29 10.13
CA ALA A 91 -1.46 -9.06 9.96
C ALA A 91 -2.66 -8.39 10.66
N ALA A 92 -2.47 -7.88 11.88
CA ALA A 92 -3.53 -7.21 12.62
C ALA A 92 -3.99 -5.91 11.95
N ALA A 93 -3.09 -5.18 11.27
CA ALA A 93 -3.46 -3.98 10.52
C ALA A 93 -4.46 -4.27 9.38
N GLN A 94 -4.47 -5.49 8.83
CA GLN A 94 -5.41 -5.90 7.78
C GLN A 94 -6.87 -5.98 8.25
N ILE A 95 -7.14 -5.85 9.56
CA ILE A 95 -8.52 -5.69 10.04
C ILE A 95 -9.23 -4.49 9.39
N GLY A 96 -8.48 -3.45 9.02
CA GLY A 96 -9.01 -2.31 8.27
C GLY A 96 -9.64 -2.74 6.96
N VAL A 97 -9.00 -3.65 6.22
CA VAL A 97 -9.52 -4.19 4.95
C VAL A 97 -10.87 -4.86 5.16
N PHE A 98 -10.94 -5.81 6.09
CA PHE A 98 -12.16 -6.60 6.30
C PHE A 98 -13.30 -5.80 6.93
N LEU A 99 -13.03 -4.89 7.85
CA LEU A 99 -14.07 -4.03 8.42
C LEU A 99 -14.61 -3.03 7.39
N THR A 100 -13.76 -2.57 6.47
CA THR A 100 -14.19 -1.69 5.37
C THR A 100 -14.99 -2.45 4.34
N PHE A 101 -14.60 -3.70 4.04
CA PHE A 101 -15.40 -4.62 3.23
C PHE A 101 -16.80 -4.81 3.83
N ILE A 102 -16.90 -5.17 5.12
CA ILE A 102 -18.19 -5.34 5.82
C ILE A 102 -18.99 -4.03 5.83
N GLY A 103 -18.35 -2.90 6.10
CA GLY A 103 -18.99 -1.58 6.06
C GLY A 103 -19.54 -1.24 4.67
N SER A 104 -18.80 -1.58 3.62
CA SER A 104 -19.23 -1.37 2.23
C SER A 104 -20.44 -2.24 1.88
N LEU A 105 -20.46 -3.50 2.30
CA LEU A 105 -21.63 -4.37 2.13
C LEU A 105 -22.88 -3.79 2.80
N TYR A 106 -22.75 -3.29 4.04
CA TYR A 106 -23.88 -2.68 4.76
C TYR A 106 -24.40 -1.41 4.08
N LEU A 107 -23.53 -0.67 3.38
CA LEU A 107 -23.89 0.52 2.61
C LEU A 107 -24.48 0.19 1.22
N GLY A 108 -24.66 -1.08 0.88
CA GLY A 108 -25.35 -1.53 -0.33
C GLY A 108 -24.46 -1.73 -1.56
N PHE A 109 -23.13 -1.76 -1.40
CA PHE A 109 -22.23 -2.15 -2.49
C PHE A 109 -22.32 -3.66 -2.76
N SER A 110 -22.11 -4.07 -4.01
CA SER A 110 -22.01 -5.50 -4.34
C SER A 110 -20.80 -6.15 -3.64
N PRO A 111 -20.76 -7.48 -3.47
CA PRO A 111 -19.60 -8.16 -2.88
C PRO A 111 -18.27 -7.82 -3.57
N GLU A 112 -18.26 -7.74 -4.89
CA GLU A 112 -17.08 -7.44 -5.71
C GLU A 112 -16.62 -5.98 -5.48
N GLN A 113 -17.57 -5.04 -5.51
CA GLN A 113 -17.32 -3.63 -5.22
C GLN A 113 -16.83 -3.43 -3.78
N ALA A 114 -17.48 -4.08 -2.81
CA ALA A 114 -17.07 -4.04 -1.41
C ALA A 114 -15.66 -4.62 -1.23
N GLY A 115 -15.31 -5.69 -1.94
CA GLY A 115 -13.97 -6.27 -1.94
C GLY A 115 -12.92 -5.28 -2.44
N ALA A 116 -13.21 -4.62 -3.56
CA ALA A 116 -12.37 -3.59 -4.15
C ALA A 116 -12.25 -2.31 -3.28
N ILE A 117 -13.30 -1.92 -2.55
CA ILE A 117 -13.25 -0.78 -1.63
C ILE A 117 -12.50 -1.16 -0.34
N GLY A 118 -12.72 -2.38 0.17
CA GLY A 118 -12.10 -2.88 1.38
C GLY A 118 -10.59 -2.79 1.33
N ILE A 119 -9.97 -3.17 0.20
CA ILE A 119 -8.51 -3.21 0.08
C ILE A 119 -7.81 -1.85 0.22
N ILE A 120 -8.54 -0.73 0.12
CA ILE A 120 -8.01 0.61 0.44
C ILE A 120 -7.41 0.62 1.86
N GLY A 121 -8.01 -0.15 2.78
CA GLY A 121 -7.53 -0.33 4.15
C GLY A 121 -6.17 -0.98 4.31
N GLY A 122 -5.69 -1.66 3.27
CA GLY A 122 -4.35 -2.20 3.24
C GLY A 122 -3.31 -1.09 3.24
N ALA A 123 -3.66 0.10 2.73
CA ALA A 123 -2.74 1.20 2.44
C ALA A 123 -1.65 0.84 1.41
N ASP A 124 -2.03 0.03 0.43
CA ASP A 124 -1.16 -0.48 -0.62
C ASP A 124 -1.76 -0.11 -1.99
N GLY A 125 -1.27 0.99 -2.56
CA GLY A 125 -1.77 1.53 -3.84
C GLY A 125 -1.73 0.50 -4.98
N PRO A 126 -0.58 -0.13 -5.27
CA PRO A 126 -0.50 -1.15 -6.32
C PRO A 126 -1.46 -2.34 -6.07
N THR A 127 -1.56 -2.85 -4.84
CA THR A 127 -2.50 -3.93 -4.52
C THR A 127 -3.96 -3.50 -4.70
N ALA A 128 -4.30 -2.27 -4.33
CA ALA A 128 -5.65 -1.73 -4.50
C ALA A 128 -6.03 -1.57 -5.97
N ILE A 129 -5.11 -1.10 -6.82
CA ILE A 129 -5.30 -1.03 -8.27
C ILE A 129 -5.47 -2.43 -8.85
N PHE A 130 -4.61 -3.38 -8.45
CA PHE A 130 -4.70 -4.76 -8.94
C PHE A 130 -6.07 -5.36 -8.63
N LEU A 131 -6.50 -5.34 -7.36
CA LEU A 131 -7.77 -5.96 -6.97
C LEU A 131 -8.96 -5.27 -7.60
N SER A 132 -8.99 -3.93 -7.65
CA SER A 132 -10.07 -3.19 -8.29
C SER A 132 -10.15 -3.45 -9.80
N SER A 133 -9.00 -3.62 -10.49
CA SER A 133 -8.99 -4.01 -11.91
C SER A 133 -9.58 -5.39 -12.17
N MET A 134 -9.58 -6.28 -11.17
CA MET A 134 -10.10 -7.64 -11.28
C MET A 134 -11.55 -7.77 -10.80
N LEU A 135 -11.96 -7.00 -9.78
CA LEU A 135 -13.28 -7.12 -9.15
C LEU A 135 -14.27 -6.02 -9.54
N ALA A 136 -13.83 -4.75 -9.63
CA ALA A 136 -14.71 -3.61 -9.89
C ALA A 136 -14.00 -2.55 -10.75
N PRO A 137 -13.76 -2.82 -12.05
CA PRO A 137 -13.01 -1.92 -12.92
C PRO A 137 -13.65 -0.53 -13.06
N GLU A 138 -14.97 -0.44 -12.88
CA GLU A 138 -15.73 0.81 -12.89
C GLU A 138 -15.41 1.72 -11.69
N LEU A 139 -14.94 1.15 -10.58
CA LEU A 139 -14.53 1.88 -9.37
C LEU A 139 -13.02 2.11 -9.28
N LEU A 140 -12.24 1.64 -10.26
CA LEU A 140 -10.78 1.71 -10.24
C LEU A 140 -10.26 3.13 -10.03
N GLY A 141 -10.78 4.11 -10.78
CA GLY A 141 -10.36 5.52 -10.67
C GLY A 141 -10.55 6.09 -9.24
N PRO A 142 -11.77 6.07 -8.69
CA PRO A 142 -12.03 6.49 -7.32
C PRO A 142 -11.20 5.74 -6.25
N ILE A 143 -11.09 4.42 -6.36
CA ILE A 143 -10.32 3.58 -5.43
C ILE A 143 -8.83 3.92 -5.48
N ALA A 144 -8.26 4.05 -6.68
CA ALA A 144 -6.85 4.33 -6.87
C ALA A 144 -6.46 5.71 -6.33
N ILE A 145 -7.26 6.76 -6.60
CA ILE A 145 -7.01 8.08 -6.00
C ILE A 145 -7.14 8.00 -4.48
N ALA A 146 -8.20 7.37 -3.95
CA ALA A 146 -8.39 7.26 -2.51
C ALA A 146 -7.20 6.57 -1.84
N ALA A 147 -6.74 5.44 -2.38
CA ALA A 147 -5.59 4.70 -1.87
C ALA A 147 -4.32 5.56 -1.80
N TYR A 148 -3.94 6.22 -2.90
CA TYR A 148 -2.72 7.05 -2.92
C TYR A 148 -2.86 8.35 -2.12
N SER A 149 -4.03 8.97 -2.11
CA SER A 149 -4.29 10.18 -1.32
C SER A 149 -4.14 9.89 0.17
N TYR A 150 -4.68 8.77 0.65
CA TYR A 150 -4.57 8.40 2.05
C TYR A 150 -3.19 7.90 2.44
N MET A 151 -2.47 7.24 1.53
CA MET A 151 -1.06 6.91 1.72
C MET A 151 -0.23 8.17 1.97
N ALA A 152 -0.42 9.22 1.16
CA ALA A 152 0.24 10.52 1.35
C ALA A 152 -0.17 11.24 2.66
N LEU A 153 -1.36 10.96 3.19
CA LEU A 153 -1.88 11.54 4.42
C LEU A 153 -1.55 10.73 5.68
N VAL A 154 -0.81 9.62 5.57
CA VAL A 154 -0.34 8.82 6.72
C VAL A 154 0.33 9.68 7.81
N PRO A 155 1.22 10.64 7.51
CA PRO A 155 1.82 11.53 8.51
C PRO A 155 0.83 12.44 9.24
N VAL A 156 -0.37 12.62 8.70
CA VAL A 156 -1.44 13.43 9.29
C VAL A 156 -2.42 12.55 10.05
N ILE A 157 -2.78 11.38 9.51
CA ILE A 157 -3.81 10.49 10.04
C ILE A 157 -3.28 9.66 11.22
N GLN A 158 -2.10 9.06 11.11
CA GLN A 158 -1.63 8.13 12.14
C GLN A 158 -1.28 8.79 13.48
N PRO A 159 -0.57 9.94 13.54
CA PRO A 159 -0.12 10.47 14.83
C PRO A 159 -1.26 10.75 15.81
N PRO A 160 -2.38 11.41 15.44
CA PRO A 160 -3.51 11.60 16.36
C PRO A 160 -4.00 10.30 16.99
N ILE A 161 -4.07 9.21 16.23
CA ILE A 161 -4.48 7.88 16.70
C ILE A 161 -3.43 7.31 17.66
N MET A 162 -2.14 7.47 17.34
CA MET A 162 -1.05 7.06 18.23
C MET A 162 -1.16 7.77 19.58
N TYR A 163 -1.35 9.09 19.61
CA TYR A 163 -1.50 9.87 20.84
C TYR A 163 -2.79 9.51 21.61
N LEU A 164 -3.87 9.19 20.91
CA LEU A 164 -5.15 8.83 21.54
C LEU A 164 -5.10 7.46 22.22
N LEU A 165 -4.50 6.46 21.55
CA LEU A 165 -4.54 5.08 22.02
C LEU A 165 -3.34 4.69 22.89
N THR A 166 -2.21 5.39 22.82
CA THR A 166 -1.00 5.01 23.55
C THR A 166 -0.64 6.02 24.64
N SER A 167 -0.17 5.51 25.78
CA SER A 167 0.32 6.33 26.88
C SER A 167 1.79 6.72 26.66
N LYS A 168 2.25 7.78 27.31
CA LYS A 168 3.68 8.16 27.29
C LYS A 168 4.60 7.02 27.74
N LYS A 169 4.22 6.27 28.78
CA LYS A 169 4.99 5.12 29.29
C LYS A 169 5.18 4.02 28.25
N GLU A 170 4.19 3.79 27.40
CA GLU A 170 4.26 2.80 26.33
C GLU A 170 5.12 3.27 25.15
N ARG A 171 5.05 4.57 24.83
CA ARG A 171 5.78 5.16 23.69
C ARG A 171 7.29 5.26 23.91
N VAL A 172 7.73 5.32 25.16
CA VAL A 172 9.15 5.32 25.55
C VAL A 172 9.72 3.92 25.80
N ILE A 173 9.00 2.85 25.43
CA ILE A 173 9.55 1.49 25.46
C ILE A 173 10.67 1.39 24.43
N HIS A 174 11.87 1.08 24.92
CA HIS A 174 13.06 0.81 24.10
C HIS A 174 13.04 -0.63 23.57
N MET A 175 13.21 -0.77 22.26
CA MET A 175 13.26 -2.06 21.60
C MET A 175 14.69 -2.63 21.63
N LYS A 176 14.83 -3.93 21.85
CA LYS A 176 16.14 -4.58 21.78
C LYS A 176 16.68 -4.58 20.35
N PRO A 177 17.99 -4.39 20.15
CA PRO A 177 18.60 -4.47 18.83
C PRO A 177 18.25 -5.77 18.10
N PRO A 178 18.00 -5.73 16.78
CA PRO A 178 17.69 -6.92 16.01
C PRO A 178 18.88 -7.88 15.98
N ARG A 179 18.62 -9.19 16.03
CA ARG A 179 19.68 -10.20 15.80
C ARG A 179 20.24 -10.08 14.39
N GLN A 180 21.49 -10.46 14.21
CA GLN A 180 22.06 -10.60 12.87
C GLN A 180 21.42 -11.80 12.16
N VAL A 181 20.91 -11.55 10.96
CA VAL A 181 20.29 -12.56 10.10
C VAL A 181 21.34 -13.08 9.14
N SER A 182 21.49 -14.41 9.07
CA SER A 182 22.49 -15.03 8.21
C SER A 182 22.14 -14.86 6.73
N LYS A 183 23.15 -14.82 5.86
CA LYS A 183 22.94 -14.74 4.40
C LYS A 183 22.07 -15.89 3.87
N LYS A 184 22.27 -17.10 4.38
CA LYS A 184 21.46 -18.27 3.99
C LYS A 184 19.99 -18.06 4.32
N GLU A 185 19.71 -17.52 5.50
CA GLU A 185 18.35 -17.23 5.94
C GLU A 185 17.67 -16.19 5.04
N LYS A 186 18.39 -15.11 4.66
CA LYS A 186 17.86 -14.10 3.73
C LYS A 186 17.55 -14.64 2.34
N ILE A 187 18.34 -15.59 1.83
CA ILE A 187 18.13 -16.20 0.50
C ILE A 187 16.97 -17.22 0.52
N ILE A 188 16.89 -18.02 1.59
CA ILE A 188 15.84 -19.04 1.72
C ILE A 188 14.47 -18.40 1.98
N PHE A 189 14.45 -17.29 2.73
CA PHE A 189 13.24 -16.60 3.12
C PHE A 189 12.27 -16.30 1.95
N PRO A 190 12.64 -15.58 0.88
CA PRO A 190 11.71 -15.25 -0.19
C PRO A 190 11.13 -16.48 -0.89
N ILE A 191 11.91 -17.57 -1.00
CA ILE A 191 11.45 -18.82 -1.63
C ILE A 191 10.40 -19.50 -0.74
N VAL A 192 10.71 -19.68 0.55
CA VAL A 192 9.80 -20.35 1.48
C VAL A 192 8.56 -19.51 1.74
N ALA A 193 8.73 -18.20 1.94
CA ALA A 193 7.62 -17.27 2.13
C ALA A 193 6.69 -17.24 0.92
N PHE A 194 7.23 -17.21 -0.31
CA PHE A 194 6.44 -17.33 -1.53
C PHE A 194 5.64 -18.63 -1.57
N LEU A 195 6.29 -19.78 -1.34
CA LEU A 195 5.62 -21.08 -1.37
C LEU A 195 4.48 -21.15 -0.34
N ILE A 196 4.71 -20.67 0.89
CA ILE A 196 3.68 -20.64 1.93
C ILE A 196 2.50 -19.75 1.50
N CYS A 197 2.79 -18.52 1.05
CA CYS A 197 1.74 -17.58 0.67
C CYS A 197 0.95 -18.06 -0.55
N ALA A 198 1.62 -18.60 -1.56
CA ALA A 198 0.99 -19.10 -2.78
C ALA A 198 0.11 -20.34 -2.53
N LEU A 199 0.50 -21.21 -1.58
CA LEU A 199 -0.29 -22.39 -1.21
C LEU A 199 -1.52 -22.02 -0.36
N ILE A 200 -1.44 -20.96 0.46
CA ILE A 200 -2.56 -20.50 1.30
C ILE A 200 -3.54 -19.64 0.49
N ALA A 201 -3.01 -18.72 -0.32
CA ALA A 201 -3.79 -17.75 -1.09
C ALA A 201 -3.25 -17.65 -2.52
N PRO A 202 -3.63 -18.59 -3.42
CA PRO A 202 -3.13 -18.63 -4.80
C PRO A 202 -3.33 -17.32 -5.58
N GLY A 203 -4.44 -16.60 -5.33
CA GLY A 203 -4.71 -15.30 -5.94
C GLY A 203 -3.67 -14.21 -5.63
N SER A 204 -2.85 -14.38 -4.58
CA SER A 204 -1.78 -13.43 -4.23
C SER A 204 -0.49 -13.65 -5.03
N MET A 205 -0.40 -14.73 -5.83
CA MET A 205 0.82 -15.12 -6.55
C MET A 205 1.31 -14.04 -7.51
N THR A 206 0.42 -13.31 -8.16
CA THR A 206 0.77 -12.24 -9.11
C THR A 206 1.54 -11.10 -8.43
N LEU A 207 1.15 -10.73 -7.22
CA LEU A 207 1.79 -9.66 -6.45
C LEU A 207 2.98 -10.21 -5.66
N LEU A 208 2.75 -11.19 -4.78
CA LEU A 208 3.78 -11.73 -3.90
C LEU A 208 4.89 -12.45 -4.65
N GLY A 209 4.57 -13.10 -5.78
CA GLY A 209 5.59 -13.71 -6.64
C GLY A 209 6.60 -12.67 -7.12
N MET A 210 6.13 -11.50 -7.56
CA MET A 210 7.01 -10.43 -8.00
C MET A 210 7.76 -9.78 -6.83
N LEU A 211 7.11 -9.60 -5.68
CA LEU A 211 7.76 -9.09 -4.45
C LEU A 211 8.93 -9.99 -4.02
N PHE A 212 8.67 -11.30 -3.86
CA PHE A 212 9.69 -12.25 -3.42
C PHE A 212 10.74 -12.49 -4.50
N PHE A 213 10.38 -12.43 -5.78
CA PHE A 213 11.36 -12.48 -6.87
C PHE A 213 12.31 -11.28 -6.82
N GLY A 214 11.80 -10.06 -6.63
CA GLY A 214 12.60 -8.86 -6.46
C GLY A 214 13.54 -8.97 -5.27
N ASN A 215 13.05 -9.53 -4.16
CA ASN A 215 13.87 -9.76 -2.99
C ASN A 215 14.97 -10.80 -3.24
N LEU A 216 14.66 -11.90 -3.93
CA LEU A 216 15.65 -12.92 -4.28
C LEU A 216 16.72 -12.35 -5.21
N LEU A 217 16.36 -11.45 -6.15
CA LEU A 217 17.35 -10.77 -7.00
C LEU A 217 18.37 -9.97 -6.19
N LYS A 218 17.92 -9.31 -5.11
CA LYS A 218 18.77 -8.57 -4.17
C LYS A 218 19.61 -9.52 -3.31
N GLU A 219 18.99 -10.51 -2.67
CA GLU A 219 19.66 -11.35 -1.66
C GLU A 219 20.57 -12.44 -2.25
N SER A 220 20.35 -12.84 -3.52
CA SER A 220 21.20 -13.83 -4.20
C SER A 220 22.63 -13.34 -4.42
N MET A 221 22.85 -12.02 -4.47
CA MET A 221 24.15 -11.35 -4.73
C MET A 221 24.82 -11.68 -6.07
N VAL A 222 24.21 -12.53 -6.91
CA VAL A 222 24.71 -12.87 -8.26
C VAL A 222 23.93 -12.14 -9.36
N THR A 223 22.83 -11.49 -9.00
CA THR A 223 21.95 -10.73 -9.91
C THR A 223 21.89 -9.25 -9.57
N GLU A 224 22.95 -8.68 -8.99
CA GLU A 224 22.96 -7.28 -8.52
C GLU A 224 22.61 -6.28 -9.62
N ARG A 225 23.03 -6.52 -10.87
CA ARG A 225 22.64 -5.70 -12.02
C ARG A 225 21.12 -5.70 -12.23
N LEU A 226 20.46 -6.85 -12.12
CA LEU A 226 19.01 -6.96 -12.26
C LEU A 226 18.28 -6.33 -11.07
N ALA A 227 18.78 -6.55 -9.86
CA ALA A 227 18.21 -5.97 -8.65
C ALA A 227 18.30 -4.44 -8.64
N ASN A 228 19.40 -3.88 -9.18
CA ASN A 228 19.57 -2.44 -9.34
C ASN A 228 18.66 -1.86 -10.43
N THR A 229 18.48 -2.55 -11.56
CA THR A 229 17.49 -2.13 -12.56
C THR A 229 16.07 -2.14 -11.98
N ALA A 230 15.70 -3.21 -11.26
CA ALA A 230 14.37 -3.37 -10.68
C ALA A 230 14.04 -2.28 -9.64
N ARG A 231 14.99 -1.99 -8.73
CA ARG A 231 14.76 -1.04 -7.61
C ARG A 231 14.90 0.44 -7.98
N ASN A 232 15.44 0.75 -9.16
CA ASN A 232 15.62 2.12 -9.64
C ASN A 232 14.85 2.30 -10.97
N SER A 233 15.54 2.20 -12.11
CA SER A 233 15.01 2.59 -13.41
C SER A 233 13.70 1.90 -13.81
N LEU A 234 13.52 0.61 -13.53
CA LEU A 234 12.30 -0.10 -13.88
C LEU A 234 11.10 0.43 -13.08
N ILE A 235 11.23 0.53 -11.75
CA ILE A 235 10.13 1.01 -10.92
C ILE A 235 9.79 2.47 -11.26
N ASP A 236 10.78 3.31 -11.57
CA ASP A 236 10.55 4.70 -11.97
C ASP A 236 9.75 4.79 -13.27
N ILE A 237 10.14 4.00 -14.29
CA ILE A 237 9.41 3.94 -15.57
C ILE A 237 7.97 3.49 -15.35
N VAL A 238 7.76 2.42 -14.59
CA VAL A 238 6.42 1.88 -14.34
C VAL A 238 5.58 2.84 -13.50
N THR A 239 6.19 3.54 -12.54
CA THR A 239 5.51 4.54 -11.69
C THR A 239 5.02 5.72 -12.51
N ILE A 240 5.82 6.22 -13.45
CA ILE A 240 5.42 7.29 -14.37
C ILE A 240 4.19 6.85 -15.20
N LEU A 241 4.27 5.66 -15.81
CA LEU A 241 3.19 5.13 -16.64
C LEU A 241 1.91 4.88 -15.84
N LEU A 242 2.04 4.27 -14.66
CA LEU A 242 0.92 3.99 -13.77
C LEU A 242 0.27 5.27 -13.29
N GLY A 243 1.04 6.19 -12.71
CA GLY A 243 0.52 7.41 -12.12
C GLY A 243 -0.17 8.30 -13.15
N PHE A 244 0.44 8.48 -14.33
CA PHE A 244 -0.20 9.22 -15.42
C PHE A 244 -1.51 8.57 -15.87
N SER A 245 -1.51 7.25 -16.11
CA SER A 245 -2.67 6.53 -16.62
C SER A 245 -3.83 6.49 -15.61
N VAL A 246 -3.52 6.31 -14.32
CA VAL A 246 -4.50 6.39 -13.23
C VAL A 246 -5.05 7.80 -13.10
N GLY A 247 -4.20 8.84 -13.18
CA GLY A 247 -4.68 10.21 -13.18
C GLY A 247 -5.61 10.49 -14.36
N ALA A 248 -5.24 10.05 -15.56
CA ALA A 248 -6.01 10.31 -16.78
C ALA A 248 -7.36 9.55 -16.84
N SER A 249 -7.55 8.51 -16.04
CA SER A 249 -8.85 7.82 -15.90
C SER A 249 -9.85 8.54 -15.00
N THR A 250 -9.44 9.62 -14.33
CA THR A 250 -10.25 10.28 -13.28
C THR A 250 -11.07 11.42 -13.86
N GLN A 251 -11.90 11.08 -14.85
CA GLN A 251 -12.78 12.02 -15.52
C GLN A 251 -13.87 12.52 -14.57
N ALA A 252 -14.28 13.78 -14.70
CA ALA A 252 -15.27 14.39 -13.82
C ALA A 252 -16.59 13.61 -13.74
N GLN A 253 -17.00 12.98 -14.84
CA GLN A 253 -18.22 12.21 -14.98
C GLN A 253 -18.19 10.91 -14.15
N THR A 254 -17.01 10.29 -13.98
CA THR A 254 -16.84 9.05 -13.22
C THR A 254 -16.49 9.34 -11.75
N PHE A 255 -15.73 10.41 -11.50
CA PHE A 255 -15.18 10.71 -10.17
C PHE A 255 -16.09 11.57 -9.28
N LEU A 256 -16.86 12.52 -9.83
CA LEU A 256 -17.73 13.40 -9.03
C LEU A 256 -19.10 12.77 -8.80
N THR A 257 -19.12 11.52 -8.33
CA THR A 257 -20.33 10.77 -8.00
C THR A 257 -20.47 10.61 -6.49
N SER A 258 -21.71 10.50 -6.00
CA SER A 258 -21.97 10.24 -4.57
C SER A 258 -21.27 8.96 -4.09
N GLN A 259 -21.18 7.95 -4.96
CA GLN A 259 -20.48 6.70 -4.71
C GLN A 259 -18.98 6.93 -4.51
N SER A 260 -18.34 7.75 -5.33
CA SER A 260 -16.92 8.09 -5.18
C SER A 260 -16.64 8.80 -3.86
N ILE A 261 -17.47 9.76 -3.46
CA ILE A 261 -17.33 10.44 -2.16
C ILE A 261 -17.43 9.42 -1.01
N LEU A 262 -18.35 8.47 -1.10
CA LEU A 262 -18.50 7.42 -0.10
C LEU A 262 -17.26 6.50 -0.02
N ILE A 263 -16.67 6.14 -1.17
CA ILE A 263 -15.41 5.38 -1.23
C ILE A 263 -14.28 6.13 -0.55
N PHE A 264 -14.19 7.44 -0.76
CA PHE A 264 -13.21 8.26 -0.05
C PHE A 264 -13.45 8.20 1.47
N VAL A 265 -14.66 8.44 1.95
CA VAL A 265 -14.96 8.41 3.39
C VAL A 265 -14.63 7.03 4.00
N LEU A 266 -15.01 5.95 3.31
CA LEU A 266 -14.70 4.59 3.72
C LEU A 266 -13.19 4.33 3.76
N GLY A 267 -12.44 4.79 2.77
CA GLY A 267 -10.99 4.70 2.73
C GLY A 267 -10.33 5.42 3.91
N ALA A 268 -10.76 6.65 4.23
CA ALA A 268 -10.25 7.39 5.38
C ALA A 268 -10.53 6.64 6.70
N GLY A 269 -11.77 6.18 6.88
CA GLY A 269 -12.16 5.37 8.04
C GLY A 269 -11.35 4.07 8.15
N SER A 270 -11.03 3.47 7.01
CA SER A 270 -10.24 2.25 6.94
C SER A 270 -8.83 2.41 7.49
N PHE A 271 -8.13 3.50 7.12
CA PHE A 271 -6.79 3.80 7.64
C PHE A 271 -6.81 4.03 9.15
N VAL A 272 -7.86 4.67 9.66
CA VAL A 272 -8.05 4.86 11.10
C VAL A 272 -8.17 3.50 11.78
N ILE A 273 -9.06 2.65 11.29
CA ILE A 273 -9.30 1.31 11.83
C ILE A 273 -8.04 0.43 11.75
N ALA A 274 -7.31 0.45 10.63
CA ALA A 274 -6.08 -0.32 10.44
C ALA A 274 -5.01 0.10 11.46
N THR A 275 -4.82 1.42 11.63
CA THR A 275 -3.88 1.97 12.62
C THR A 275 -4.28 1.60 14.05
N MET A 276 -5.56 1.73 14.38
CA MET A 276 -6.09 1.33 15.68
C MET A 276 -5.90 -0.17 15.93
N GLY A 277 -6.23 -1.00 14.94
CA GLY A 277 -6.08 -2.46 14.98
C GLY A 277 -4.65 -2.88 15.28
N GLY A 278 -3.68 -2.31 14.57
CA GLY A 278 -2.26 -2.57 14.81
C GLY A 278 -1.80 -2.17 16.22
N ILE A 279 -2.15 -0.97 16.69
CA ILE A 279 -1.79 -0.49 18.04
C ILE A 279 -2.44 -1.34 19.14
N LEU A 280 -3.74 -1.60 19.02
CA LEU A 280 -4.50 -2.39 20.00
C LEU A 280 -3.98 -3.82 20.05
N PHE A 281 -3.62 -4.40 18.91
CA PHE A 281 -3.02 -5.72 18.87
C PHE A 281 -1.62 -5.75 19.49
N ALA A 282 -0.79 -4.72 19.28
CA ALA A 282 0.50 -4.59 19.98
C ALA A 282 0.31 -4.53 21.51
N LYS A 283 -0.71 -3.83 22.00
CA LYS A 283 -1.08 -3.81 23.42
C LYS A 283 -1.56 -5.17 23.91
N PHE A 284 -2.37 -5.86 23.12
CA PHE A 284 -2.82 -7.22 23.44
C PHE A 284 -1.64 -8.19 23.56
N MET A 285 -0.69 -8.15 22.62
CA MET A 285 0.54 -8.93 22.70
C MET A 285 1.34 -8.62 23.98
N ASN A 286 1.36 -7.35 24.38
CA ASN A 286 2.02 -6.92 25.61
C ASN A 286 1.40 -7.48 26.89
N LEU A 287 0.18 -8.05 26.88
CA LEU A 287 -0.37 -8.73 28.06
C LEU A 287 0.40 -10.03 28.36
N PHE A 288 0.90 -10.71 27.33
CA PHE A 288 1.51 -12.05 27.45
C PHE A 288 3.03 -12.05 27.28
N LEU A 289 3.61 -11.02 26.65
CA LEU A 289 5.05 -10.96 26.41
C LEU A 289 5.82 -10.57 27.67
N LYS A 290 6.94 -11.27 27.92
CA LYS A 290 7.94 -10.87 28.92
C LYS A 290 8.65 -9.58 28.50
N GLU A 291 9.08 -9.54 27.24
CA GLU A 291 9.68 -8.37 26.60
C GLU A 291 8.62 -7.61 25.84
N LYS A 292 8.23 -6.44 26.37
CA LYS A 292 7.15 -5.64 25.79
C LYS A 292 7.60 -5.03 24.46
N ILE A 293 6.67 -4.98 23.53
CA ILE A 293 6.79 -4.31 22.23
C ILE A 293 6.30 -2.87 22.40
N ASN A 294 7.00 -1.91 21.82
CA ASN A 294 6.50 -0.54 21.75
C ASN A 294 5.20 -0.49 20.90
N PRO A 295 4.03 -0.10 21.45
CA PRO A 295 2.77 -0.12 20.71
C PRO A 295 2.75 0.79 19.47
N LEU A 296 3.66 1.77 19.37
CA LEU A 296 3.82 2.56 18.15
C LEU A 296 4.17 1.68 16.94
N LEU A 297 4.89 0.57 17.13
CA LEU A 297 5.18 -0.40 16.06
C LEU A 297 3.90 -1.04 15.49
N GLY A 298 2.79 -1.03 16.24
CA GLY A 298 1.49 -1.48 15.75
C GLY A 298 0.97 -0.60 14.61
N ALA A 299 1.10 0.72 14.74
CA ALA A 299 0.70 1.66 13.68
C ALA A 299 1.53 1.50 12.41
N ALA A 300 2.80 1.08 12.55
CA ALA A 300 3.66 0.77 11.41
C ALA A 300 3.17 -0.45 10.61
N GLY A 301 2.20 -1.23 11.09
CA GLY A 301 1.60 -2.34 10.33
C GLY A 301 0.79 -1.92 9.10
N VAL A 302 0.36 -0.65 9.02
CA VAL A 302 -0.30 -0.07 7.84
C VAL A 302 0.73 0.03 6.71
N SER A 303 0.46 -0.59 5.55
CA SER A 303 1.50 -0.91 4.56
C SER A 303 1.97 0.23 3.65
N ALA A 304 1.96 1.46 4.16
CA ALA A 304 2.60 2.60 3.51
C ALA A 304 4.12 2.52 3.74
N VAL A 305 4.82 1.79 2.87
CA VAL A 305 6.27 1.60 2.95
C VAL A 305 7.00 2.72 2.18
N PRO A 306 8.00 3.40 2.78
CA PRO A 306 8.49 3.30 4.17
C PRO A 306 7.82 4.28 5.15
N ASP A 307 6.80 5.02 4.74
CA ASP A 307 6.29 6.19 5.49
C ASP A 307 5.66 5.88 6.84
N SER A 308 4.85 4.83 6.97
CA SER A 308 4.30 4.44 8.28
C SER A 308 5.42 4.20 9.30
N ALA A 309 6.52 3.58 8.87
CA ALA A 309 7.68 3.34 9.73
C ALA A 309 8.42 4.65 10.08
N ARG A 310 8.53 5.58 9.13
CA ARG A 310 9.12 6.92 9.35
C ARG A 310 8.27 7.76 10.31
N VAL A 311 6.94 7.71 10.19
CA VAL A 311 6.01 8.42 11.08
C VAL A 311 6.11 7.88 12.49
N VAL A 312 6.08 6.55 12.66
CA VAL A 312 6.31 5.89 13.96
C VAL A 312 7.65 6.28 14.55
N HIS A 313 8.72 6.33 13.74
CA HIS A 313 10.03 6.76 14.18
C HIS A 313 10.05 8.23 14.64
N ALA A 314 9.44 9.12 13.87
CA ALA A 314 9.35 10.54 14.20
C ALA A 314 8.54 10.79 15.48
N VAL A 315 7.43 10.07 15.69
CA VAL A 315 6.66 10.13 16.93
C VAL A 315 7.47 9.57 18.11
N GLY A 316 8.19 8.46 17.91
CA GLY A 316 9.08 7.89 18.92
C GLY A 316 10.16 8.87 19.39
N LEU A 317 10.86 9.52 18.45
CA LEU A 317 11.90 10.50 18.75
C LEU A 317 11.37 11.77 19.43
N LYS A 318 10.13 12.18 19.15
CA LYS A 318 9.48 13.30 19.85
C LYS A 318 9.24 13.00 21.33
N GLU A 319 8.97 11.74 21.67
CA GLU A 319 8.73 11.32 23.06
C GLU A 319 10.04 11.02 23.81
N ASP A 320 11.03 10.45 23.11
CA ASP A 320 12.38 10.17 23.61
C ASP A 320 13.41 10.27 22.47
N PRO A 321 14.30 11.29 22.47
CA PRO A 321 15.31 11.49 21.42
C PRO A 321 16.31 10.32 21.25
N SER A 322 16.39 9.40 22.21
CA SER A 322 17.27 8.22 22.15
C SER A 322 16.55 6.96 21.64
N ASN A 323 15.23 7.01 21.44
CA ASN A 323 14.42 5.84 21.07
C ASN A 323 14.27 5.68 19.54
N PHE A 324 15.24 5.03 18.92
CA PHE A 324 15.26 4.80 17.47
C PHE A 324 14.41 3.60 17.04
N LEU A 325 13.19 3.87 16.58
CA LEU A 325 12.23 2.82 16.19
C LEU A 325 12.26 2.41 14.71
N LEU A 326 12.90 3.16 13.80
CA LEU A 326 12.78 2.94 12.35
C LEU A 326 13.07 1.49 11.93
N MET A 327 14.19 0.92 12.37
CA MET A 327 14.58 -0.45 12.03
C MET A 327 13.56 -1.47 12.54
N HIS A 328 12.96 -1.24 13.70
CA HIS A 328 11.93 -2.11 14.27
C HIS A 328 10.59 -1.94 13.58
N ALA A 329 10.24 -0.71 13.17
CA ALA A 329 9.01 -0.35 12.51
C ALA A 329 8.95 -0.81 11.04
N MET A 330 10.09 -1.04 10.41
CA MET A 330 10.13 -1.64 9.07
C MET A 330 9.58 -3.06 9.03
N ALA A 331 9.78 -3.86 10.09
CA ALA A 331 9.26 -5.23 10.14
C ALA A 331 7.73 -5.34 10.01
N PRO A 332 6.93 -4.65 10.85
CA PRO A 332 5.47 -4.67 10.70
C PRO A 332 5.01 -3.97 9.42
N ASN A 333 5.72 -2.95 8.92
CA ASN A 333 5.34 -2.25 7.68
C ASN A 333 5.46 -3.15 6.44
N VAL A 334 6.57 -3.88 6.34
CA VAL A 334 6.78 -4.88 5.30
C VAL A 334 5.82 -6.06 5.44
N ALA A 335 5.56 -6.52 6.67
CA ALA A 335 4.55 -7.54 6.92
C ALA A 335 3.14 -7.06 6.53
N GLY A 336 2.87 -5.76 6.67
CA GLY A 336 1.66 -5.11 6.17
C GLY A 336 1.51 -5.29 4.66
N VAL A 337 2.57 -5.01 3.86
CA VAL A 337 2.54 -5.18 2.39
C VAL A 337 2.22 -6.64 2.02
N ILE A 338 2.86 -7.59 2.70
CA ILE A 338 2.57 -9.01 2.51
C ILE A 338 1.10 -9.30 2.88
N GLY A 339 0.64 -8.80 4.02
CA GLY A 339 -0.74 -8.98 4.49
C GLY A 339 -1.78 -8.42 3.53
N SER A 340 -1.55 -7.23 2.98
CA SER A 340 -2.42 -6.57 2.00
C SER A 340 -2.52 -7.41 0.73
N ALA A 341 -1.40 -7.92 0.21
CA ALA A 341 -1.40 -8.78 -0.97
C ALA A 341 -2.06 -10.15 -0.72
N ILE A 342 -1.90 -10.74 0.48
CA ILE A 342 -2.64 -11.95 0.87
C ILE A 342 -4.14 -11.67 0.94
N ALA A 343 -4.55 -10.56 1.59
CA ALA A 343 -5.95 -10.17 1.70
C ALA A 343 -6.58 -9.96 0.30
N ALA A 344 -5.88 -9.28 -0.60
CA ALA A 344 -6.30 -9.14 -1.98
C ALA A 344 -6.41 -10.50 -2.70
N GLY A 345 -5.44 -11.39 -2.51
CA GLY A 345 -5.48 -12.73 -3.09
C GLY A 345 -6.68 -13.55 -2.60
N VAL A 346 -6.98 -13.50 -1.29
CA VAL A 346 -8.15 -14.18 -0.70
C VAL A 346 -9.45 -13.57 -1.22
N LEU A 347 -9.58 -12.25 -1.23
CA LEU A 347 -10.76 -11.56 -1.75
C LEU A 347 -10.97 -11.86 -3.24
N TRP A 348 -9.91 -11.86 -4.04
CA TRP A 348 -10.01 -12.18 -5.46
C TRP A 348 -10.39 -13.64 -5.68
N SER A 349 -9.81 -14.58 -4.95
CA SER A 349 -10.18 -16.00 -5.05
C SER A 349 -11.62 -16.26 -4.59
N ALA A 350 -12.14 -15.49 -3.63
CA ALA A 350 -13.48 -15.67 -3.10
C ALA A 350 -14.57 -14.97 -3.92
N LEU A 351 -14.25 -13.83 -4.54
CA LEU A 351 -15.23 -12.94 -5.19
C LEU A 351 -15.05 -12.84 -6.71
N GLY A 352 -13.91 -13.30 -7.24
CA GLY A 352 -13.61 -13.26 -8.67
C GLY A 352 -14.55 -14.17 -9.46
N THR A 353 -15.14 -13.64 -10.52
CA THR A 353 -15.87 -14.41 -11.51
C THR A 353 -14.90 -14.83 -12.62
N PHE A 354 -14.59 -16.12 -12.72
CA PHE A 354 -13.66 -16.70 -13.70
C PHE A 354 -14.39 -17.47 -14.79
#